data_AF-X1P7I1-F1
#
_entry.id   AF-X1P7I1-F1
#
_cell.length_a   1.000
_cell.length_b   1.000
_cell.length_c   1.000
_cell.angle_alpha   90.00
_cell.angle_beta   90.00
_cell.angle_gamma   90.00
#
_symmetry.space_group_name_H-M   'P 1'
#
loop_
_entity.id
_entity.type
_entity.pdbx_description
1 polymer ?
#
loop_
_entity_poly.entity_id
_entity_poly.type
_entity_poly.pdbx_seq_one_letter_code
_entity_poly.pdbx_strand_id
1 'polypeptide(L)'
;MKKLIMVFMVVSVLALAAIAFYAQEKNLHEEFKEVEFFSSVVVHIKGSSAKDMGLYENKLRSYILDQLKEIFSPKLKNPYSLRMIVEDTSLADRKRFGNLTFMIWIMGSGDSMPYYVEAKAGNQLHNFWERKVLKEGLREEIPDNVKKLIREFIRELANDFFTAKNIE
;
A
#
# COMPACT_ATOMS: atom_id res chain seq x y z
N MET A 1 -35.36 -13.74 -27.35
CA MET A 1 -33.97 -13.83 -27.84
C MET A 1 -33.08 -12.66 -27.38
N LYS A 2 -33.40 -11.38 -27.64
CA LYS A 2 -32.56 -10.22 -27.22
C LYS A 2 -32.26 -10.15 -25.71
N LYS A 3 -33.24 -10.41 -24.85
CA LYS A 3 -33.05 -10.44 -23.38
C LYS A 3 -32.10 -11.56 -22.91
N LEU A 4 -32.14 -12.72 -23.56
CA LEU A 4 -31.28 -13.87 -23.22
C LEU A 4 -29.81 -13.59 -23.61
N ILE A 5 -29.60 -12.94 -24.77
CA ILE A 5 -28.27 -12.50 -25.22
C ILE A 5 -27.67 -11.46 -24.28
N MET A 6 -28.49 -10.51 -23.79
CA MET A 6 -28.05 -9.54 -22.77
C MET A 6 -27.61 -10.22 -21.48
N VAL A 7 -28.39 -11.18 -20.97
CA VAL A 7 -28.03 -11.92 -19.76
C VAL A 7 -26.72 -12.69 -19.95
N PHE A 8 -26.54 -13.35 -21.10
CA PHE A 8 -25.30 -14.07 -21.39
C PHE A 8 -24.09 -13.14 -21.48
N MET A 9 -24.22 -11.96 -22.11
CA MET A 9 -23.15 -10.96 -22.12
C MET A 9 -22.77 -10.51 -20.71
N VAL A 10 -23.75 -10.20 -19.86
CA VAL A 10 -23.50 -9.74 -18.49
C VAL A 10 -22.77 -10.82 -17.67
N VAL A 11 -23.21 -12.07 -17.77
CA VAL A 11 -22.56 -13.20 -17.08
C VAL A 11 -21.13 -13.41 -17.59
N SER A 12 -20.90 -13.34 -18.90
CA SER A 12 -19.55 -13.48 -19.47
C SER A 12 -18.60 -12.35 -19.05
N VAL A 13 -19.09 -11.11 -18.96
CA VAL A 13 -18.30 -9.97 -18.48
C VAL A 13 -17.93 -10.15 -17.00
N LEU A 14 -18.88 -10.58 -16.17
CA LEU A 14 -18.62 -10.86 -14.76
C LEU A 14 -17.62 -12.02 -14.57
N ALA A 15 -17.73 -13.08 -15.37
CA ALA A 15 -16.79 -14.21 -15.34
C ALA A 15 -15.37 -13.79 -15.75
N LEU A 16 -15.23 -12.98 -16.80
CA LEU A 16 -13.94 -12.43 -17.22
C LEU A 16 -13.33 -11.52 -16.15
N ALA A 17 -14.14 -10.66 -15.52
CA ALA A 17 -13.69 -9.82 -14.41
C ALA A 17 -13.21 -10.64 -13.22
N ALA A 18 -13.91 -11.72 -12.86
CA ALA A 18 -13.52 -12.63 -11.79
C ALA A 18 -12.20 -13.36 -12.10
N ILE A 19 -12.01 -13.83 -13.34
CA ILE A 19 -10.76 -14.49 -13.78
C ILE A 19 -9.59 -13.50 -13.74
N ALA A 20 -9.80 -12.27 -14.24
CA ALA A 20 -8.78 -11.23 -14.20
C ALA A 20 -8.38 -10.86 -12.77
N PHE A 21 -9.36 -10.73 -11.87
CA PHE A 21 -9.14 -10.46 -10.45
C PHE A 21 -8.35 -11.59 -9.79
N TYR A 22 -8.74 -12.85 -10.02
CA TYR A 22 -8.06 -14.02 -9.46
C TYR A 22 -6.62 -14.16 -9.98
N ALA A 23 -6.39 -13.89 -11.26
CA ALA A 23 -5.04 -13.90 -11.84
C ALA A 23 -4.15 -12.79 -11.24
N GLN A 24 -4.72 -11.59 -11.03
CA GLN A 24 -4.03 -10.49 -10.38
C GLN A 24 -3.67 -10.82 -8.92
N GLU A 25 -4.60 -11.38 -8.16
CA GLU A 25 -4.41 -11.80 -6.76
C GLU A 25 -3.37 -12.93 -6.64
N LYS A 26 -3.41 -13.92 -7.54
CA LYS A 26 -2.40 -14.99 -7.58
C LYS A 26 -1.00 -14.43 -7.88
N ASN A 27 -0.87 -13.51 -8.83
CA ASN A 27 0.41 -12.93 -9.22
C ASN A 27 1.00 -12.08 -8.07
N LEU A 28 0.16 -11.24 -7.45
CA LEU A 28 0.44 -10.51 -6.21
C LEU A 28 1.07 -11.42 -5.13
N HIS A 29 0.47 -12.58 -4.89
CA HIS A 29 0.95 -13.53 -3.89
C HIS A 29 2.22 -14.27 -4.29
N GLU A 30 2.49 -14.49 -5.58
CA GLU A 30 3.76 -15.10 -6.00
C GLU A 30 4.93 -14.14 -5.85
N GLU A 31 4.74 -12.86 -6.16
CA GLU A 31 5.82 -11.87 -6.09
C GLU A 31 6.25 -11.54 -4.65
N PHE A 32 5.31 -11.54 -3.68
CA PHE A 32 5.66 -11.39 -2.26
C PHE A 32 6.53 -12.52 -1.70
N LYS A 33 6.53 -13.72 -2.33
CA LYS A 33 7.41 -14.82 -1.89
C LYS A 33 8.88 -14.47 -2.01
N GLU A 34 9.23 -13.66 -3.02
CA GLU A 34 10.60 -13.25 -3.27
C GLU A 34 11.07 -12.15 -2.30
N VAL A 35 10.16 -11.27 -1.86
CA VAL A 35 10.50 -10.14 -0.98
C VAL A 35 10.85 -10.62 0.43
N GLU A 36 12.05 -10.33 0.92
CA GLU A 36 12.49 -10.76 2.26
C GLU A 36 12.17 -9.74 3.35
N PHE A 37 12.37 -8.46 3.06
CA PHE A 37 12.14 -7.33 3.97
C PHE A 37 11.95 -6.05 3.16
N PHE A 38 11.35 -5.03 3.77
CA PHE A 38 11.21 -3.72 3.15
C PHE A 38 12.51 -2.90 3.35
N SER A 39 13.22 -2.63 2.26
CA SER A 39 14.48 -1.88 2.27
C SER A 39 14.29 -0.37 2.13
N SER A 40 13.15 0.05 1.58
CA SER A 40 12.80 1.45 1.35
C SER A 40 11.38 1.73 1.79
N VAL A 41 11.22 2.82 2.56
CA VAL A 41 9.93 3.38 2.96
C VAL A 41 9.94 4.86 2.62
N VAL A 42 9.13 5.22 1.62
CA VAL A 42 9.02 6.58 1.07
C VAL A 42 7.65 7.16 1.44
N VAL A 43 7.63 8.42 1.84
CA VAL A 43 6.40 9.15 2.16
C VAL A 43 6.41 10.43 1.36
N HIS A 44 5.30 10.69 0.66
CA HIS A 44 5.06 11.92 -0.07
C HIS A 44 3.81 12.58 0.47
N ILE A 45 3.92 13.87 0.78
CA ILE A 45 2.78 14.68 1.22
C ILE A 45 2.54 15.82 0.22
N LYS A 46 1.33 15.89 -0.33
CA LYS A 46 0.87 16.95 -1.23
C LYS A 46 -0.23 17.78 -0.59
N GLY A 47 -0.37 19.01 -1.07
CA GLY A 47 -1.37 19.97 -0.60
C GLY A 47 -0.75 21.04 0.30
N SER A 48 -1.10 22.29 0.06
CA SER A 48 -0.59 23.44 0.82
C SER A 48 -0.95 23.38 2.30
N SER A 49 -2.18 22.95 2.62
CA SER A 49 -2.69 22.86 3.99
C SER A 49 -2.05 21.77 4.86
N ALA A 50 -1.32 20.81 4.26
CA ALA A 50 -0.84 19.63 5.00
C ALA A 50 0.13 19.97 6.13
N LYS A 51 1.07 20.90 5.89
CA LYS A 51 2.06 21.33 6.89
C LYS A 51 1.39 22.00 8.08
N ASP A 52 0.39 22.84 7.83
CA ASP A 52 -0.36 23.55 8.87
C ASP A 52 -1.16 22.59 9.77
N MET A 53 -1.48 21.41 9.25
CA MET A 53 -2.17 20.33 9.97
C MET A 53 -1.18 19.39 10.68
N GLY A 54 0.10 19.73 10.72
CA GLY A 54 1.12 18.93 11.38
C GLY A 54 1.52 17.65 10.64
N LEU A 55 1.13 17.50 9.37
CA LEU A 55 1.52 16.38 8.53
C LEU A 55 2.90 16.65 7.90
N TYR A 56 3.90 15.89 8.35
CA TYR A 56 5.27 15.98 7.85
C TYR A 56 5.79 14.60 7.46
N GLU A 57 6.50 14.52 6.32
CA GLU A 57 6.98 13.27 5.75
C GLU A 57 7.88 12.50 6.73
N ASN A 58 8.78 13.19 7.43
CA ASN A 58 9.66 12.58 8.42
C ASN A 58 8.89 12.00 9.63
N LYS A 59 7.86 12.71 10.13
CA LYS A 59 7.03 12.24 11.25
C LYS A 59 6.20 11.03 10.84
N LEU A 60 5.56 11.07 9.67
CA LEU A 60 4.79 9.93 9.16
C LEU A 60 5.68 8.74 8.83
N ARG A 61 6.88 8.96 8.27
CA ARG A 61 7.84 7.89 8.01
C ARG A 61 8.25 7.18 9.30
N SER A 62 8.56 7.94 10.37
CA SER A 62 8.85 7.35 11.68
C SER A 62 7.68 6.50 12.17
N TYR A 63 6.47 7.05 12.13
CA TYR A 63 5.24 6.32 12.51
C TYR A 63 5.04 5.04 11.68
N ILE A 64 5.23 5.09 10.36
CA ILE A 64 5.12 3.91 9.48
C ILE A 64 6.14 2.83 9.85
N LEU A 65 7.38 3.21 10.15
CA LEU A 65 8.42 2.25 10.58
C LEU A 65 8.06 1.59 11.92
N ASP A 66 7.52 2.37 12.86
CA ASP A 66 7.03 1.84 14.14
C ASP A 66 5.88 0.85 13.92
N GLN A 67 4.93 1.18 13.04
CA GLN A 67 3.81 0.31 12.70
C GLN A 67 4.25 -0.95 11.96
N LEU A 68 5.20 -0.86 11.02
CA LEU A 68 5.79 -2.03 10.36
C LEU A 68 6.42 -2.96 11.38
N LYS A 69 7.21 -2.42 12.31
CA LYS A 69 7.81 -3.20 13.39
C LYS A 69 6.73 -3.89 14.23
N GLU A 70 5.79 -3.12 14.76
CA GLU A 70 4.72 -3.62 15.62
C GLU A 70 3.92 -4.75 14.96
N ILE A 71 3.52 -4.56 13.70
CA ILE A 71 2.60 -5.45 12.99
C ILE A 71 3.30 -6.68 12.41
N PHE A 72 4.52 -6.54 11.88
CA PHE A 72 5.23 -7.66 11.26
C PHE A 72 6.12 -8.44 12.23
N SER A 73 6.67 -7.82 13.29
CA SER A 73 7.59 -8.50 14.21
C SER A 73 7.08 -9.80 14.84
N PRO A 74 5.76 -10.03 15.04
CA PRO A 74 5.27 -11.33 15.51
C PRO A 74 5.65 -12.51 14.60
N LYS A 75 5.82 -12.28 13.29
CA LYS A 75 6.08 -13.31 12.27
C LYS A 75 7.36 -13.08 11.45
N LEU A 76 7.94 -11.89 11.53
CA LEU A 76 9.13 -11.50 10.76
C LEU A 76 10.09 -10.71 11.62
N LYS A 77 11.24 -11.31 11.96
CA LYS A 77 12.24 -10.73 12.88
C LYS A 77 12.71 -9.34 12.48
N ASN A 78 12.92 -9.09 11.18
CA ASN A 78 13.42 -7.82 10.64
C ASN A 78 12.54 -7.38 9.46
N PRO A 79 11.39 -6.74 9.72
CA PRO A 79 10.45 -6.41 8.64
C PRO A 79 10.92 -5.28 7.74
N TYR A 80 11.81 -4.43 8.24
CA TYR A 80 12.51 -3.45 7.45
C TYR A 80 13.99 -3.43 7.79
N SER A 81 14.81 -3.13 6.80
CA SER A 81 16.24 -2.89 6.96
C SER A 81 16.66 -1.87 5.92
N LEU A 82 16.99 -0.65 6.36
CA LEU A 82 17.47 0.39 5.45
C LEU A 82 18.75 -0.11 4.78
N ARG A 83 18.68 -0.39 3.47
CA ARG A 83 19.83 -0.69 2.64
C ARG A 83 19.94 0.39 1.58
N MET A 84 21.17 0.84 1.34
CA MET A 84 21.45 1.68 0.19
C MET A 84 21.31 0.81 -1.06
N ILE A 85 20.38 1.17 -1.93
CA ILE A 85 20.16 0.49 -3.21
C ILE A 85 20.88 1.32 -4.24
N VAL A 86 21.95 0.76 -4.80
CA VAL A 86 22.77 1.41 -5.83
C VAL A 86 22.47 0.81 -7.20
N GLU A 87 22.87 1.49 -8.28
CA GLU A 87 22.60 1.04 -9.65
C GLU A 87 23.11 -0.37 -9.93
N ASP A 88 24.24 -0.77 -9.32
CA ASP A 88 24.82 -2.11 -9.48
C ASP A 88 24.13 -3.22 -8.65
N THR A 89 23.02 -2.92 -7.97
CA THR A 89 22.27 -3.94 -7.22
C THR A 89 21.76 -5.03 -8.17
N SER A 90 22.10 -6.29 -7.88
CA SER A 90 21.77 -7.43 -8.72
C SER A 90 20.25 -7.60 -8.92
N LEU A 91 19.83 -8.20 -10.04
CA LEU A 91 18.41 -8.47 -10.29
C LEU A 91 17.77 -9.32 -9.17
N ALA A 92 18.52 -10.31 -8.66
CA ALA A 92 18.08 -11.16 -7.56
C ALA A 92 17.83 -10.34 -6.27
N ASP A 93 18.72 -9.41 -5.94
CA ASP A 93 18.55 -8.54 -4.78
C ASP A 93 17.41 -7.52 -4.98
N ARG A 94 17.26 -6.96 -6.19
CA ARG A 94 16.15 -6.06 -6.53
C ARG A 94 14.78 -6.71 -6.35
N LYS A 95 14.67 -8.02 -6.58
CA LYS A 95 13.47 -8.82 -6.32
C LYS A 95 13.24 -9.06 -4.82
N ARG A 96 14.31 -9.29 -4.05
CA ARG A 96 14.25 -9.56 -2.61
C ARG A 96 13.99 -8.33 -1.75
N PHE A 97 14.35 -7.15 -2.24
CA PHE A 97 14.28 -5.90 -1.49
C PHE A 97 12.95 -5.20 -1.72
N GLY A 98 12.07 -5.29 -0.72
CA GLY A 98 10.75 -4.68 -0.77
C GLY A 98 10.79 -3.16 -0.74
N ASN A 99 9.87 -2.52 -1.45
CA ASN A 99 9.62 -1.09 -1.33
C ASN A 99 8.21 -0.85 -0.76
N LEU A 100 8.05 0.28 -0.05
CA LEU A 100 6.76 0.74 0.46
C LEU A 100 6.69 2.25 0.27
N THR A 101 5.66 2.72 -0.43
CA THR A 101 5.45 4.13 -0.71
C THR A 101 4.07 4.55 -0.19
N PHE A 102 4.02 5.62 0.59
CA PHE A 102 2.79 6.29 0.98
C PHE A 102 2.68 7.64 0.29
N MET A 103 1.52 7.92 -0.31
CA MET A 103 1.16 9.22 -0.84
C MET A 103 -0.05 9.75 -0.06
N ILE A 104 0.11 10.90 0.58
CA ILE A 104 -0.96 11.61 1.27
C ILE A 104 -1.18 12.91 0.54
N TRP A 105 -2.41 13.20 0.11
CA TRP A 105 -2.75 14.44 -0.56
C TRP A 105 -3.93 15.11 0.12
N ILE A 106 -3.69 16.28 0.70
CA ILE A 106 -4.73 17.15 1.24
C ILE A 106 -5.22 18.08 0.12
N MET A 107 -6.50 17.96 -0.24
CA MET A 107 -7.06 18.53 -1.47
C MET A 107 -7.97 19.75 -1.19
N GLY A 108 -7.48 20.71 -0.41
CA GLY A 108 -8.25 21.93 -0.19
C GLY A 108 -7.78 22.75 1.02
N SER A 109 -8.60 23.74 1.35
CA SER A 109 -8.49 24.59 2.53
C SER A 109 -9.88 24.80 3.12
N GLY A 110 -9.95 25.07 4.42
CA GLY A 110 -11.21 25.18 5.19
C GLY A 110 -11.26 24.22 6.37
N ASP A 111 -12.43 24.12 7.00
CA ASP A 111 -12.66 23.29 8.18
C ASP A 111 -12.98 21.83 7.81
N SER A 112 -13.61 21.60 6.65
CA SER A 112 -13.77 20.27 6.04
C SER A 112 -13.05 20.25 4.70
N MET A 113 -12.30 19.18 4.44
CA MET A 113 -11.59 19.05 3.17
C MET A 113 -11.45 17.59 2.71
N PRO A 114 -11.45 17.36 1.39
CA PRO A 114 -11.11 16.07 0.86
C PRO A 114 -9.62 15.78 1.05
N TYR A 115 -9.30 14.52 1.30
CA TYR A 115 -7.94 14.02 1.39
C TYR A 115 -7.85 12.60 0.83
N TYR A 116 -6.71 12.31 0.22
CA TYR A 116 -6.39 11.04 -0.40
C TYR A 116 -5.20 10.40 0.32
N VAL A 117 -5.31 9.10 0.59
CA VAL A 117 -4.22 8.29 1.13
C VAL A 117 -4.05 7.06 0.24
N GLU A 118 -2.85 6.85 -0.26
CA GLU A 118 -2.46 5.69 -1.06
C GLU A 118 -1.22 5.05 -0.45
N ALA A 119 -1.20 3.72 -0.46
CA ALA A 119 -0.05 2.89 -0.17
C ALA A 119 0.22 1.98 -1.36
N LYS A 120 1.48 1.91 -1.78
CA LYS A 120 1.97 0.99 -2.80
C LYS A 120 3.13 0.19 -2.24
N ALA A 121 3.13 -1.11 -2.49
CA ALA A 121 4.21 -2.00 -2.08
C ALA A 121 4.59 -2.93 -3.23
N GLY A 122 5.85 -3.35 -3.21
CA GLY A 122 6.42 -4.21 -4.23
C GLY A 122 7.89 -4.50 -3.94
N ASN A 123 8.68 -4.60 -5.00
CA ASN A 123 10.13 -4.72 -4.94
C ASN A 123 10.79 -3.55 -5.69
N GLN A 124 12.09 -3.62 -5.98
CA GLN A 124 12.78 -2.51 -6.67
C GLN A 124 12.52 -2.45 -8.18
N LEU A 125 11.76 -3.38 -8.74
CA LEU A 125 11.42 -3.44 -10.16
C LEU A 125 10.06 -2.81 -10.43
N HIS A 126 9.07 -3.14 -9.62
CA HIS A 126 7.72 -2.61 -9.75
C HIS A 126 6.90 -2.78 -8.46
N ASN A 127 5.79 -2.05 -8.42
CA ASN A 127 4.77 -2.22 -7.38
C ASN A 127 3.75 -3.24 -7.87
N PHE A 128 3.41 -4.21 -7.03
CA PHE A 128 2.37 -5.18 -7.32
C PHE A 128 1.19 -5.07 -6.34
N TRP A 129 1.37 -4.44 -5.18
CA TRP A 129 0.33 -4.22 -4.17
C TRP A 129 -0.03 -2.74 -4.05
N GLU A 130 -1.33 -2.46 -3.93
CA GLU A 130 -1.87 -1.11 -3.80
C GLU A 130 -3.11 -1.08 -2.92
N ARG A 131 -3.22 -0.05 -2.07
CA ARG A 131 -4.44 0.37 -1.39
C ARG A 131 -4.57 1.87 -1.49
N LYS A 132 -5.80 2.36 -1.68
CA LYS A 132 -6.08 3.79 -1.74
C LYS A 132 -7.47 4.12 -1.25
N VAL A 133 -7.60 5.30 -0.66
CA VAL A 133 -8.85 5.83 -0.13
C VAL A 133 -8.89 7.33 -0.41
N LEU A 134 -10.03 7.79 -0.90
CA LEU A 134 -10.42 9.21 -0.92
C LEU A 134 -11.50 9.41 0.15
N LYS A 135 -11.29 10.36 1.06
CA LYS A 135 -12.23 10.70 2.13
C LYS A 135 -12.40 12.21 2.22
N GLU A 136 -13.44 12.62 2.91
CA GLU A 136 -13.61 13.97 3.42
C GLU A 136 -13.53 13.90 4.95
N GLY A 137 -12.98 14.93 5.59
CA GLY A 137 -12.91 14.99 7.03
C GLY A 137 -12.64 16.40 7.53
N LEU A 138 -12.89 16.59 8.83
CA LEU A 138 -12.56 17.83 9.51
C LEU A 138 -11.05 18.02 9.60
N ARG A 139 -10.59 19.27 9.44
CA ARG A 139 -9.18 19.66 9.41
C ARG A 139 -8.43 19.13 10.62
N GLU A 140 -9.01 19.24 11.80
CA GLU A 140 -8.43 18.79 13.07
C GLU A 140 -8.37 17.26 13.20
N GLU A 141 -9.24 16.52 12.51
CA GLU A 141 -9.31 15.05 12.60
C GLU A 141 -8.47 14.35 11.53
N ILE A 142 -8.23 15.00 10.39
CA ILE A 142 -7.51 14.41 9.25
C ILE A 142 -6.15 13.81 9.67
N PRO A 143 -5.29 14.45 10.48
CA PRO A 143 -4.00 13.87 10.85
C PRO A 143 -4.12 12.50 11.54
N ASP A 144 -5.08 12.35 12.45
CA ASP A 144 -5.30 11.09 13.15
C ASP A 144 -5.98 10.06 12.24
N ASN A 145 -6.90 10.50 11.39
CA ASN A 145 -7.52 9.62 10.39
C ASN A 145 -6.51 9.09 9.36
N VAL A 146 -5.53 9.91 8.94
CA VAL A 146 -4.41 9.49 8.10
C VAL A 146 -3.58 8.41 8.81
N LYS A 147 -3.23 8.61 10.09
CA LYS A 147 -2.49 7.59 10.87
C LYS A 147 -3.26 6.28 11.03
N LYS A 148 -4.59 6.35 11.21
CA LYS A 148 -5.47 5.16 11.27
C LYS A 148 -5.43 4.39 9.93
N LEU A 149 -5.62 5.10 8.81
CA LEU A 149 -5.55 4.51 7.46
C LEU A 149 -4.18 3.89 7.17
N ILE A 150 -3.09 4.57 7.53
CA ILE A 150 -1.73 4.03 7.39
C ILE A 150 -1.60 2.70 8.12
N ARG A 151 -2.06 2.63 9.39
CA ARG A 151 -2.00 1.40 10.18
C ARG A 151 -2.86 0.28 9.58
N GLU A 152 -4.05 0.62 9.10
CA GLU A 152 -4.95 -0.32 8.41
C GLU A 152 -4.28 -0.90 7.16
N PHE A 153 -3.71 -0.05 6.30
CA PHE A 153 -2.99 -0.49 5.10
C PHE A 153 -1.77 -1.35 5.43
N ILE A 154 -1.03 -1.07 6.51
CA ILE A 154 0.09 -1.91 6.95
C ILE A 154 -0.40 -3.28 7.44
N ARG A 155 -1.56 -3.36 8.11
CA ARG A 155 -2.16 -4.64 8.53
C ARG A 155 -2.59 -5.47 7.33
N GLU A 156 -3.25 -4.86 6.36
CA GLU A 156 -3.63 -5.53 5.12
C GLU A 156 -2.40 -6.03 4.36
N LEU A 157 -1.38 -5.18 4.22
CA LEU A 157 -0.11 -5.57 3.61
C LEU A 157 0.54 -6.75 4.34
N ALA A 158 0.55 -6.74 5.68
CA ALA A 158 1.10 -7.84 6.48
C ALA A 158 0.33 -9.14 6.25
N ASN A 159 -1.00 -9.09 6.23
CA ASN A 159 -1.84 -10.26 5.97
C ASN A 159 -1.54 -10.85 4.59
N ASP A 160 -1.49 -10.00 3.55
CA ASP A 160 -1.23 -10.43 2.18
C ASP A 160 0.19 -11.00 2.04
N PHE A 161 1.18 -10.36 2.68
CA PHE A 161 2.58 -10.79 2.71
C PHE A 161 2.76 -12.16 3.41
N PHE A 162 2.18 -12.34 4.59
CA PHE A 162 2.31 -13.60 5.33
C PHE A 162 1.54 -14.74 4.67
N THR A 163 0.37 -14.44 4.10
CA THR A 163 -0.41 -15.41 3.31
C THR A 163 0.38 -15.88 2.10
N ALA A 164 0.99 -14.95 1.34
CA ALA A 164 1.85 -15.27 0.21
C ALA A 164 3.01 -16.21 0.58
N LYS A 165 3.58 -16.04 1.78
CA LYS A 165 4.71 -16.80 2.28
C LYS A 165 4.36 -18.08 3.03
N ASN A 166 3.08 -18.40 3.20
CA ASN A 166 2.62 -19.50 4.07
C ASN A 166 3.20 -19.40 5.50
N ILE A 167 3.27 -18.19 6.06
CA ILE A 167 3.73 -17.95 7.43
C ILE A 167 2.50 -17.82 8.34
N GLU A 168 2.18 -18.92 9.04
CA GLU A 168 1.08 -19.01 10.01
C GLU A 168 1.27 -18.14 11.27
#